data_AF-A0A3P9ILP1-F1
#
_entry.id   AF-A0A3P9ILP1-F1
#
_cell.length_a   1.000
_cell.length_b   1.000
_cell.length_c   1.000
_cell.angle_alpha   90.00
_cell.angle_beta   90.00
_cell.angle_gamma   90.00
#
_symmetry.space_group_name_H-M   'P 1'
#
loop_
_entity.id
_entity.type
_entity.pdbx_description
1 polymer ?
#
loop_
_entity_poly.entity_id
_entity_poly.type
_entity_poly.pdbx_seq_one_letter_code
_entity_poly.pdbx_strand_id
1 'polypeptide(L)'
;MAHIHYKFSSKLSYDTVVFDGPHITLTDLKRRIMGREKLRAGDCDLQITNAQTKEEYTQDEELISKGSSVIVRRIPINGVKSSSSSKTQNTNGDTVGRWKKRESENDNTASHK
;
A
#
# COMPACT_ATOMS: atom_id res chain seq x y z
N MET A 1 25.47 -1.00 13.70
CA MET A 1 24.35 -1.75 13.11
C MET A 1 23.24 -0.79 12.73
N ALA A 2 22.94 -0.68 11.45
CA ALA A 2 21.82 0.11 10.97
C ALA A 2 20.58 -0.77 10.82
N HIS A 3 19.39 -0.19 10.95
CA HIS A 3 18.15 -0.92 10.73
C HIS A 3 17.08 -0.05 10.07
N ILE A 4 16.23 -0.68 9.27
CA ILE A 4 15.04 -0.09 8.64
C ILE A 4 13.81 -0.69 9.29
N HIS A 5 12.85 0.17 9.64
CA HIS A 5 11.55 -0.26 10.13
C HIS A 5 10.64 -0.44 8.93
N TYR A 6 10.07 -1.62 8.75
CA TYR A 6 9.13 -1.89 7.67
C TYR A 6 7.85 -2.49 8.23
N LYS A 7 6.71 -2.21 7.60
CA LYS A 7 5.50 -3.00 7.82
C LYS A 7 4.85 -3.38 6.51
N PHE A 8 4.19 -4.53 6.48
CA PHE A 8 3.30 -4.84 5.36
C PHE A 8 2.06 -3.97 5.45
N SER A 9 1.55 -3.50 4.31
CA SER A 9 0.26 -2.81 4.22
C SER A 9 -0.88 -3.62 4.84
N SER A 10 -0.77 -4.95 4.83
CA SER A 10 -1.75 -5.89 5.40
C SER A 10 -1.56 -6.17 6.89
N LYS A 11 -0.43 -5.76 7.48
CA LYS A 11 -0.08 -6.00 8.89
C LYS A 11 -0.05 -4.68 9.65
N LEU A 12 -0.41 -4.71 10.94
CA LEU A 12 -0.26 -3.56 11.82
C LEU A 12 1.16 -3.49 12.44
N SER A 13 1.82 -4.63 12.58
CA SER A 13 3.14 -4.75 13.20
C SER A 13 4.27 -4.30 12.28
N TYR A 14 5.23 -3.58 12.87
CA TYR A 14 6.49 -3.25 12.24
C TYR A 14 7.53 -4.34 12.53
N ASP A 15 8.26 -4.74 11.50
CA ASP A 15 9.45 -5.56 11.60
C ASP A 15 10.68 -4.71 11.26
N THR A 16 11.86 -5.25 11.57
CA THR A 16 13.12 -4.56 11.33
C THR A 16 14.05 -5.38 10.46
N VAL A 17 14.54 -4.78 9.38
CA VAL A 17 15.69 -5.31 8.64
C VAL A 17 16.95 -4.65 9.19
N VAL A 18 17.83 -5.47 9.77
CA VAL A 18 19.17 -5.03 10.16
C VAL A 18 20.05 -5.09 8.92
N PHE A 19 20.88 -4.07 8.69
CA PHE A 19 21.87 -4.02 7.63
C PHE A 19 23.14 -3.31 8.10
N ASP A 20 24.24 -3.53 7.37
CA ASP A 20 25.52 -2.89 7.65
C ASP A 20 25.79 -1.87 6.55
N GLY A 21 25.76 -0.58 6.91
CA GLY A 21 25.89 0.54 5.96
C GLY A 21 25.09 1.79 6.37
N PRO A 22 25.36 2.94 5.73
CA PRO A 22 24.61 4.18 5.95
C PRO A 22 23.24 4.20 5.25
N HIS A 23 23.10 3.44 4.16
CA HIS A 23 21.90 3.29 3.35
C HIS A 23 21.80 1.87 2.80
N ILE A 24 20.62 1.48 2.38
CA ILE A 24 20.33 0.23 1.70
C ILE A 24 19.64 0.52 0.38
N THR A 25 20.01 -0.20 -0.68
CA THR A 25 19.31 -0.08 -1.96
C THR A 25 17.94 -0.72 -1.89
N LEU A 26 17.00 -0.22 -2.71
CA LEU A 26 15.67 -0.79 -2.81
C LEU A 26 15.72 -2.30 -3.07
N THR A 27 16.56 -2.74 -4.00
CA THR A 27 16.70 -4.17 -4.36
C THR A 27 17.19 -5.02 -3.18
N ASP A 28 18.19 -4.56 -2.40
CA ASP A 28 18.69 -5.32 -1.24
C ASP A 28 17.64 -5.38 -0.13
N LEU A 29 16.93 -4.27 0.11
CA LEU A 29 15.85 -4.22 1.09
C LEU A 29 14.73 -5.20 0.73
N LYS A 30 14.26 -5.20 -0.53
CA LYS A 30 13.26 -6.16 -1.03
C LYS A 30 13.74 -7.59 -0.80
N ARG A 31 14.98 -7.91 -1.17
CA ARG A 31 15.56 -9.26 -1.05
C ARG A 31 15.63 -9.73 0.40
N ARG A 32 16.05 -8.86 1.33
CA ARG A 32 16.06 -9.17 2.77
C ARG A 32 14.67 -9.44 3.31
N ILE A 33 13.68 -8.63 2.92
CA ILE A 33 12.28 -8.81 3.36
C ILE A 33 11.71 -10.11 2.77
N MET A 34 11.93 -10.39 1.48
CA MET A 34 11.51 -11.65 0.84
C MET A 34 12.08 -12.88 1.55
N GLY A 35 13.37 -12.86 1.89
CA GLY A 35 14.02 -13.95 2.62
C GLY A 35 13.46 -14.15 4.02
N ARG A 36 13.17 -13.06 4.74
CA ARG A 36 12.65 -13.09 6.11
C ARG A 36 11.20 -13.56 6.19
N GLU A 37 10.35 -13.11 5.28
CA GLU A 37 8.94 -13.50 5.20
C GLU A 37 8.73 -14.79 4.38
N LYS A 38 9.82 -15.43 3.89
CA LYS A 38 9.80 -16.64 3.06
C LYS A 38 8.85 -16.53 1.86
N LEU A 39 8.83 -15.36 1.23
CA LEU A 39 8.00 -15.11 0.06
C LEU A 39 8.61 -15.78 -1.18
N ARG A 40 7.77 -16.39 -2.01
CA ARG A 40 8.19 -16.93 -3.31
C ARG A 40 8.44 -15.76 -4.27
N ALA A 41 9.72 -15.46 -4.52
CA ALA A 41 10.17 -14.40 -5.42
C ALA A 41 9.69 -14.57 -6.88
N GLY A 42 9.18 -15.75 -7.26
CA GLY A 42 8.65 -16.02 -8.60
C GLY A 42 7.18 -15.63 -8.80
N ASP A 43 6.42 -15.40 -7.72
CA ASP A 43 4.97 -15.17 -7.79
C ASP A 43 4.57 -13.74 -7.41
N CYS A 44 5.38 -13.05 -6.60
CA CYS A 44 5.08 -11.71 -6.08
C CYS A 44 6.33 -10.83 -6.00
N ASP A 45 6.25 -9.59 -6.50
CA ASP A 45 7.19 -8.51 -6.22
C ASP A 45 6.78 -7.73 -4.96
N LEU A 46 7.70 -6.96 -4.41
CA LEU A 46 7.47 -6.08 -3.28
C LEU A 46 7.61 -4.62 -3.72
N GLN A 47 6.53 -3.86 -3.59
CA GLN A 47 6.57 -2.40 -3.72
C GLN A 47 6.88 -1.78 -2.36
N ILE A 48 7.81 -0.84 -2.33
CA ILE A 48 8.24 -0.13 -1.11
C ILE A 48 7.81 1.33 -1.21
N THR A 49 7.20 1.85 -0.15
CA THR A 49 6.75 3.24 -0.05
C THR A 49 7.22 3.83 1.28
N ASN A 50 7.71 5.06 1.29
CA ASN A 50 8.08 5.74 2.52
C ASN A 50 6.84 5.98 3.39
N ALA A 51 6.88 5.61 4.67
CA ALA A 51 5.75 5.79 5.58
C ALA A 51 5.53 7.26 5.99
N GLN A 52 6.58 8.09 5.92
CA GLN A 52 6.56 9.50 6.34
C GLN A 52 6.15 10.42 5.20
N THR A 53 6.90 10.38 4.09
CA THR A 53 6.67 11.25 2.93
C THR A 53 5.65 10.70 1.95
N LYS A 54 5.30 9.41 2.07
CA LYS A 54 4.46 8.67 1.11
C LYS A 54 5.06 8.58 -0.30
N GLU A 55 6.36 8.78 -0.42
CA GLU A 55 7.08 8.62 -1.68
C GLU A 55 7.26 7.14 -2.02
N GLU A 56 6.97 6.77 -3.26
CA GLU A 56 7.06 5.40 -3.74
C GLU A 56 8.45 5.14 -4.33
N TYR A 57 9.14 4.14 -3.78
CA TYR A 57 10.44 3.75 -4.27
C TYR A 57 10.26 2.85 -5.50
N THR A 58 10.49 3.41 -6.68
CA THR A 58 10.31 2.70 -7.96
C THR A 58 11.63 2.35 -8.64
N GLN A 59 12.71 3.06 -8.31
CA GLN A 59 14.03 2.79 -8.87
C GLN A 59 14.81 1.82 -7.97
N ASP A 60 15.31 0.74 -8.56
CA ASP A 60 16.16 -0.26 -7.88
C ASP A 60 17.40 0.34 -7.21
N GLU A 61 17.92 1.43 -7.79
CA GLU A 61 19.10 2.17 -7.30
C GLU A 61 18.77 3.17 -6.19
N GLU A 62 17.50 3.30 -5.79
CA GLU A 62 17.10 4.26 -4.79
C GLU A 62 17.59 3.87 -3.39
N LEU A 63 18.12 4.85 -2.66
CA LEU A 63 18.82 4.65 -1.40
C LEU A 63 17.90 4.99 -0.22
N ILE A 64 17.51 3.96 0.53
CA ILE A 64 16.78 4.13 1.78
C ILE A 64 17.78 4.35 2.92
N SER A 65 17.66 5.47 3.61
CA SER A 65 18.52 5.82 4.75
C SER A 65 18.19 4.98 5.98
N LYS A 66 19.21 4.69 6.81
CA LYS A 66 19.00 4.04 8.12
C LYS A 66 17.95 4.77 8.96
N GLY A 67 17.14 4.01 9.71
CA GLY A 67 16.10 4.54 10.58
C GLY A 67 14.84 5.02 9.86
N SER A 68 14.78 4.94 8.53
CA SER A 68 13.54 5.22 7.79
C SER A 68 12.48 4.15 8.06
N SER A 69 11.22 4.59 8.03
CA SER A 69 10.05 3.72 8.12
C SER A 69 9.44 3.55 6.73
N VAL A 70 9.27 2.30 6.29
CA VAL A 70 8.70 1.99 4.98
C VAL A 70 7.49 1.08 5.09
N ILE A 71 6.62 1.16 4.10
CA ILE A 71 5.44 0.32 3.93
C ILE A 71 5.71 -0.59 2.73
N VAL A 72 5.50 -1.88 2.94
CA VAL A 72 5.70 -2.94 1.95
C VAL A 72 4.35 -3.41 1.43
N ARG A 73 4.17 -3.44 0.11
CA ARG A 73 2.99 -4.00 -0.55
C ARG A 73 3.42 -5.13 -1.49
N ARG A 74 2.66 -6.23 -1.50
CA ARG A 74 2.88 -7.33 -2.46
C ARG A 74 2.19 -7.00 -3.79
N ILE A 75 2.94 -7.12 -4.88
CA ILE A 75 2.44 -6.95 -6.24
C ILE A 75 2.55 -8.31 -6.94
N PRO A 76 1.45 -8.86 -7.48
CA PRO A 76 1.52 -10.15 -8.16
C PRO A 76 2.26 -10.00 -9.49
N ILE A 77 3.11 -10.98 -9.82
CA ILE A 77 3.91 -10.98 -11.06
C ILE A 77 3.11 -11.67 -12.17
N ASN A 78 1.92 -11.16 -12.49
CA ASN A 78 1.15 -11.67 -13.62
C ASN A 78 1.57 -10.88 -14.86
N GLY A 79 2.05 -11.56 -15.90
CA GLY A 79 2.54 -10.99 -17.16
C GLY A 79 1.47 -10.30 -18.02
N VAL A 80 0.70 -9.37 -17.45
CA VAL A 80 -0.15 -8.45 -18.19
C VAL A 80 0.19 -7.03 -17.79
N LYS A 81 0.65 -6.29 -18.79
CA LYS A 81 0.94 -4.86 -18.74
C LYS A 81 -0.30 -4.14 -18.23
N SER A 82 -0.27 -3.63 -17.01
CA SER A 82 -1.24 -2.65 -16.52
C SER A 82 -0.52 -1.74 -15.54
N SER A 83 0.07 -0.70 -16.11
CA SER A 83 0.28 0.57 -15.44
C SER A 83 -1.00 1.02 -14.72
N SER A 84 -0.80 1.69 -13.60
CA SER A 84 -1.74 2.55 -12.87
C SER A 84 -2.88 1.90 -12.07
N SER A 85 -2.79 2.10 -10.75
CA SER A 85 -3.91 2.38 -9.84
C SER A 85 -4.88 1.24 -9.47
N SER A 86 -4.43 0.28 -8.66
CA SER A 86 -5.35 -0.42 -7.74
C SER A 86 -5.46 0.35 -6.43
N LYS A 87 -6.37 1.34 -6.46
CA LYS A 87 -7.08 1.83 -5.28
C LYS A 87 -7.61 0.63 -4.49
N THR A 88 -7.17 0.44 -3.24
CA THR A 88 -7.85 -0.46 -2.28
C THR A 88 -7.72 0.12 -0.88
N GLN A 89 -8.78 0.86 -0.54
CA GLN A 89 -9.53 0.79 0.71
C GLN A 89 -8.73 0.68 2.02
N ASN A 90 -8.54 1.84 2.65
CA ASN A 90 -8.58 1.93 4.11
C ASN A 90 -10.04 2.16 4.51
N THR A 91 -10.81 1.09 4.70
CA THR A 91 -12.09 1.14 5.44
C THR A 91 -11.80 0.71 6.86
N ASN A 92 -11.54 1.66 7.75
CA ASN A 92 -11.68 1.49 9.18
C ASN A 92 -12.39 2.72 9.75
N GLY A 93 -13.71 2.61 9.89
CA GLY A 93 -14.45 3.24 10.97
C GLY A 93 -15.16 4.57 10.70
N ASP A 94 -16.25 4.55 9.92
CA ASP A 94 -17.33 5.54 10.06
C ASP A 94 -18.66 4.79 10.21
N THR A 95 -19.04 4.59 11.46
CA THR A 95 -20.34 4.08 11.87
C THR A 95 -21.46 5.00 11.36
N VAL A 96 -22.42 4.42 10.64
CA VAL A 96 -23.82 4.83 10.45
C VAL A 96 -24.11 6.33 10.24
N GLY A 97 -24.41 6.69 8.99
CA GLY A 97 -24.99 7.99 8.64
C GLY A 97 -25.80 7.93 7.35
N ARG A 98 -26.87 7.14 7.37
CA ARG A 98 -27.88 7.04 6.29
C ARG A 98 -28.54 8.40 6.07
N TRP A 99 -28.05 9.16 5.11
CA TRP A 99 -28.79 10.27 4.48
C TRP A 99 -28.84 10.00 2.98
N LYS A 100 -29.88 9.28 2.56
CA LYS A 100 -30.18 9.12 1.13
C LYS A 100 -31.07 10.27 0.68
N LYS A 101 -30.53 10.97 -0.30
CA LYS A 101 -30.98 12.15 -1.03
C LYS A 101 -32.23 11.85 -1.87
N ARG A 102 -33.10 12.86 -1.94
CA ARG A 102 -34.06 13.27 -2.98
C ARG A 102 -34.49 12.23 -4.03
N GLU A 103 -35.80 12.22 -4.29
CA GLU A 103 -36.28 12.18 -5.67
C GLU A 103 -37.47 13.13 -5.79
N SER A 104 -37.37 14.06 -6.72
CA SER A 104 -38.46 14.92 -7.18
C SER A 104 -39.09 14.21 -8.36
N GLU A 105 -40.41 14.01 -8.35
CA GLU A 105 -41.13 13.71 -9.57
C GLU A 105 -42.47 14.47 -9.53
N ASN A 106 -42.56 15.44 -10.45
CA ASN A 106 -43.80 16.08 -10.88
C ASN A 106 -44.64 15.04 -11.62
N ASP A 107 -45.96 15.07 -11.40
CA ASP A 107 -47.03 15.21 -12.40
C ASP A 107 -48.35 15.01 -11.64
N ASN A 108 -49.18 16.05 -11.46
CA ASN A 108 -50.24 16.49 -12.35
C ASN A 108 -51.46 15.54 -12.38
N THR A 109 -52.65 16.12 -12.58
CA THR A 109 -54.00 15.50 -12.64
C THR A 109 -54.63 15.18 -11.29
N ALA A 110 -55.95 15.19 -11.10
CA ALA A 110 -57.07 16.02 -11.53
C ALA A 110 -58.27 15.51 -10.71
N SER A 111 -59.16 16.42 -10.30
CA SER A 111 -60.62 16.26 -10.23
C SER A 111 -61.31 15.10 -9.48
N HIS A 112 -62.34 15.53 -8.73
CA HIS A 112 -63.59 14.83 -8.37
C HIS A 112 -63.43 13.62 -7.42
N LYS A 113 -64.15 13.57 -6.30
CA LYS A 113 -65.62 13.66 -6.19
C LYS A 113 -66.04 13.83 -4.73
#